data_AF-A0A286G500-F1
#
_entry.id   AF-A0A286G500-F1
#
_cell.length_a   1.000
_cell.length_b   1.000
_cell.length_c   1.000
_cell.angle_alpha   90.00
_cell.angle_beta   90.00
_cell.angle_gamma   90.00
#
_symmetry.space_group_name_H-M   'P 1'
#
loop_
_entity.id
_entity.type
_entity.pdbx_description
1 polymer ?
#
loop_
_entity_poly.entity_id
_entity_poly.type
_entity_poly.pdbx_seq_one_letter_code
_entity_poly.pdbx_strand_id
1 'polypeptide(L)'
;MKGAEAVQRVKRWLEGTMRVSQSYTNIDGAWARKLTLRWPYGNEMPFSYDLGGMMRGGEWDGQMFCAEVKWRRNASDQGTAYKSFLAKCYVALSQEYMLGDHYMWISWAPFRANDWDQLTAPELIREAVLAESLRVFGIEDPQAAAESIKDELVEDLSKRLWLIVMSEKQEKLVPLDDWRGVVANFYNSQGRSSW
;
A
#
# COMPACT_ATOMS: atom_id res chain seq x y z
N MET A 1 -9.51 13.84 14.10
CA MET A 1 -9.21 12.47 13.62
C MET A 1 -7.71 12.26 13.66
N LYS A 2 -7.26 11.25 14.40
CA LYS A 2 -5.83 10.91 14.54
C LYS A 2 -5.45 9.83 13.51
N GLY A 3 -4.17 9.70 13.17
CA GLY A 3 -3.68 8.73 12.16
C GLY A 3 -4.16 7.29 12.42
N ALA A 4 -4.09 6.82 13.67
CA ALA A 4 -4.55 5.47 14.05
C ALA A 4 -6.05 5.24 13.79
N GLU A 5 -6.89 6.26 13.97
CA GLU A 5 -8.31 6.17 13.68
C GLU A 5 -8.57 6.02 12.17
N ALA A 6 -7.83 6.74 11.34
CA ALA A 6 -7.92 6.63 9.89
C ALA A 6 -7.50 5.23 9.40
N VAL A 7 -6.41 4.67 9.94
CA VAL A 7 -5.99 3.29 9.64
C VAL A 7 -7.12 2.29 9.95
N GLN A 8 -7.78 2.41 11.10
CA GLN A 8 -8.91 1.55 11.46
C GLN A 8 -10.15 1.74 10.58
N ARG A 9 -10.36 2.95 10.02
CA ARG A 9 -11.42 3.20 9.03
C ARG A 9 -11.11 2.52 7.71
N VAL A 10 -9.89 2.67 7.19
CA VAL A 10 -9.46 1.96 5.97
C VAL A 10 -9.57 0.46 6.15
N LYS A 11 -9.08 -0.08 7.29
CA LYS A 11 -9.15 -1.50 7.61
C LYS A 11 -10.58 -2.03 7.51
N ARG A 12 -11.51 -1.41 8.23
CA ARG A 12 -12.94 -1.79 8.22
C ARG A 12 -13.57 -1.66 6.84
N TRP A 13 -13.18 -0.65 6.07
CA TRP A 13 -13.67 -0.47 4.71
C TRP A 13 -13.15 -1.58 3.77
N LEU A 14 -11.84 -1.85 3.77
CA LEU A 14 -11.21 -2.91 2.97
C LEU A 14 -11.84 -4.28 3.27
N GLU A 15 -11.96 -4.65 4.54
CA GLU A 15 -12.64 -5.89 4.95
C GLU A 15 -14.12 -5.88 4.56
N GLY A 16 -14.75 -4.71 4.67
CA GLY A 16 -16.14 -4.51 4.31
C GLY A 16 -16.43 -4.68 2.81
N THR A 17 -15.44 -4.51 1.94
CA THR A 17 -15.58 -4.81 0.50
C THR A 17 -15.77 -6.30 0.22
N MET A 18 -15.49 -7.16 1.20
CA MET A 18 -15.46 -8.63 1.06
C MET A 18 -14.39 -9.15 0.08
N ARG A 19 -13.54 -8.28 -0.47
CA ARG A 19 -12.39 -8.61 -1.33
C ARG A 19 -11.07 -8.69 -0.56
N VAL A 20 -11.12 -8.57 0.76
CA VAL A 20 -9.98 -8.75 1.67
C VAL A 20 -10.39 -9.79 2.71
N SER A 21 -9.63 -10.89 2.79
CA SER A 21 -9.91 -11.97 3.73
C SER A 21 -9.36 -11.71 5.13
N GLN A 22 -8.22 -11.02 5.20
CA GLN A 22 -7.51 -10.72 6.43
C GLN A 22 -6.78 -9.40 6.26
N SER A 23 -6.80 -8.56 7.28
CA SER A 23 -5.98 -7.36 7.33
C SER A 23 -5.46 -7.12 8.75
N TYR A 24 -4.27 -6.56 8.84
CA TYR A 24 -3.56 -6.28 10.08
C TYR A 24 -2.88 -4.92 10.01
N THR A 25 -2.74 -4.28 11.17
CA THR A 25 -2.14 -2.95 11.28
C THR A 25 -0.72 -3.02 11.84
N ASN A 26 0.06 -1.97 11.62
CA ASN A 26 1.41 -1.87 12.18
C ASN A 26 1.46 -1.65 13.71
N ILE A 27 0.31 -1.55 14.37
CA ILE A 27 0.20 -1.51 15.82
C ILE A 27 -0.17 -2.88 16.42
N ASP A 28 -0.51 -3.86 15.58
CA ASP A 28 -0.96 -5.19 16.01
C ASP A 28 0.21 -6.16 16.20
N GLY A 29 0.84 -6.12 17.38
CA GLY A 29 1.70 -7.20 17.90
C GLY A 29 2.69 -7.80 16.90
N ALA A 30 2.55 -9.09 16.59
CA ALA A 30 3.45 -9.83 15.70
C ALA A 30 3.48 -9.30 14.24
N TRP A 31 2.40 -8.64 13.79
CA TRP A 31 2.30 -8.10 12.43
C TRP A 31 3.03 -6.76 12.27
N ALA A 32 3.19 -5.99 13.35
CA ALA A 32 3.99 -4.77 13.35
C ALA A 32 5.41 -5.01 12.82
N ARG A 33 6.03 -6.12 13.25
CA ARG A 33 7.37 -6.53 12.77
C ARG A 33 7.34 -6.93 11.30
N LYS A 34 6.32 -7.67 10.88
CA LYS A 34 6.20 -8.10 9.48
C LYS A 34 6.01 -6.90 8.55
N LEU A 35 5.27 -5.87 8.97
CA LEU A 35 5.04 -4.63 8.23
C LEU A 35 6.23 -3.66 8.20
N THR A 36 7.30 -3.97 8.94
CA THR A 36 8.46 -3.09 9.10
C THR A 36 9.64 -3.65 8.30
N LEU A 37 10.19 -2.84 7.40
CA LEU A 37 11.36 -3.14 6.60
C LEU A 37 12.51 -2.18 6.93
N ARG A 38 13.71 -2.58 6.55
CA ARG A 38 14.91 -1.73 6.65
C ARG A 38 15.28 -1.21 5.29
N TRP A 39 15.75 0.03 5.26
CA TRP A 39 16.49 0.53 4.10
C TRP A 39 17.74 -0.33 3.89
N PRO A 40 18.11 -0.66 2.64
CA PRO A 40 19.28 -1.49 2.37
C PRO A 40 20.59 -0.82 2.81
N TYR A 41 20.65 0.52 2.76
CA TYR A 41 21.83 1.31 3.13
C TYR A 41 21.48 2.41 4.13
N GLY A 42 22.53 2.87 4.81
CA GLY A 42 22.46 3.86 5.88
C GLY A 42 22.06 3.26 7.23
N ASN A 43 22.53 3.87 8.32
CA ASN A 43 22.05 3.57 9.69
C ASN A 43 20.68 4.23 9.94
N GLU A 44 19.80 4.18 8.95
CA GLU A 44 18.49 4.82 9.03
C GLU A 44 17.48 3.98 9.81
N MET A 45 16.50 4.68 10.37
CA MET A 45 15.37 4.05 11.04
C MET A 45 14.60 3.21 10.01
N PRO A 46 14.12 2.02 10.40
CA PRO A 46 13.28 1.21 9.53
C PRO A 46 12.01 1.98 9.15
N PHE A 47 11.43 1.63 8.00
CA PHE A 47 10.12 2.13 7.60
C PHE A 47 9.08 1.03 7.79
N SER A 48 7.82 1.43 7.92
CA SER A 48 6.70 0.51 7.98
C SER A 48 5.57 0.97 7.09
N TYR A 49 4.75 0.01 6.66
CA TYR A 49 3.43 0.27 6.09
C TYR A 49 2.40 0.34 7.21
N ASP A 50 1.31 1.07 7.02
CA ASP A 50 0.24 1.21 8.01
C ASP A 50 -0.65 -0.05 8.10
N LEU A 51 -0.88 -0.71 6.96
CA LEU A 51 -1.70 -1.91 6.84
C LEU A 51 -1.02 -2.95 5.96
N GLY A 52 -1.35 -4.21 6.21
CA GLY A 52 -1.18 -5.28 5.24
C GLY A 52 -2.31 -6.28 5.31
N GLY A 53 -2.39 -7.17 4.32
CA GLY A 53 -3.46 -8.15 4.27
C GLY A 53 -3.39 -9.06 3.06
N MET A 54 -4.45 -9.85 2.90
CA MET A 54 -4.62 -10.80 1.80
C MET A 54 -5.93 -10.53 1.07
N MET A 55 -5.85 -10.47 -0.25
CA MET A 55 -6.96 -10.29 -1.17
C MET A 55 -7.77 -11.58 -1.31
N ARG A 56 -9.06 -11.42 -1.64
CA ARG A 56 -10.01 -12.51 -1.83
C ARG A 56 -10.81 -12.33 -3.12
N GLY A 57 -10.99 -13.44 -3.82
CA GLY A 57 -11.88 -13.62 -4.95
C GLY A 57 -11.38 -12.95 -6.23
N GLY A 58 -11.81 -13.51 -7.36
CA GLY A 58 -11.44 -13.02 -8.69
C GLY A 58 -9.95 -13.21 -8.99
N GLU A 59 -9.39 -12.28 -9.75
CA GLU A 59 -8.01 -12.35 -10.24
C GLU A 59 -6.93 -12.19 -9.16
N TRP A 60 -7.26 -11.53 -8.04
CA TRP A 60 -6.32 -11.26 -6.95
C TRP A 60 -6.46 -12.23 -5.77
N ASP A 61 -7.24 -13.30 -5.89
CA ASP A 61 -7.47 -14.23 -4.78
C ASP A 61 -6.14 -14.80 -4.24
N GLY A 62 -5.91 -14.66 -2.94
CA GLY A 62 -4.69 -15.11 -2.26
C GLY A 62 -3.47 -14.20 -2.42
N GLN A 63 -3.53 -13.13 -3.22
CA GLN A 63 -2.44 -12.15 -3.34
C GLN A 63 -2.38 -11.25 -2.10
N MET A 64 -1.17 -10.85 -1.71
CA MET A 64 -0.94 -10.02 -0.52
C MET A 64 -0.89 -8.53 -0.87
N PHE A 65 -1.14 -7.68 0.11
CA PHE A 65 -0.93 -6.25 -0.06
C PHE A 65 -0.32 -5.61 1.19
N CYS A 66 0.28 -4.45 0.97
CA CYS A 66 0.55 -3.47 2.02
C CYS A 66 0.06 -2.08 1.61
N ALA A 67 -0.28 -1.25 2.59
CA ALA A 67 -0.83 0.07 2.34
C ALA A 67 -0.26 1.15 3.27
N GLU A 68 -0.12 2.35 2.72
CA GLU A 68 0.15 3.58 3.46
C GLU A 68 -1.15 4.41 3.52
N VAL A 69 -1.51 4.87 4.72
CA VAL A 69 -2.77 5.58 4.97
C VAL A 69 -2.48 7.03 5.36
N LYS A 70 -2.94 7.97 4.54
CA LYS A 70 -2.81 9.41 4.81
C LYS A 70 -4.16 10.06 5.09
N TRP A 71 -4.40 10.35 6.36
CA TRP A 71 -5.48 11.24 6.75
C TRP A 71 -5.06 12.70 6.61
N ARG A 72 -5.70 13.42 5.67
CA ARG A 72 -5.57 14.86 5.49
C ARG A 72 -6.91 15.45 5.03
N ARG A 73 -7.17 16.72 5.39
CA ARG A 73 -8.28 17.51 4.83
C ARG A 73 -7.89 18.25 3.53
N ASN A 74 -6.59 18.29 3.20
CA ASN A 74 -6.02 18.98 2.05
C ASN A 74 -4.77 18.25 1.50
N ALA A 75 -4.31 18.62 0.31
CA ALA A 75 -3.19 17.96 -0.38
C ALA A 75 -1.85 18.10 0.38
N SER A 76 -1.51 19.30 0.85
CA SER A 76 -0.30 19.62 1.65
C SER A 76 0.95 18.78 1.30
N ASP A 77 1.54 18.09 2.28
CA ASP A 77 2.77 17.29 2.20
C ASP A 77 2.61 15.92 1.49
N GLN A 78 1.41 15.59 0.98
CA GLN A 78 1.14 14.27 0.41
C GLN A 78 2.00 13.97 -0.81
N GLY A 79 2.32 14.95 -1.67
CA GLY A 79 3.16 14.73 -2.84
C GLY A 79 4.56 14.22 -2.47
N THR A 80 5.18 14.82 -1.45
CA THR A 80 6.48 14.40 -0.93
C THR A 80 6.39 13.04 -0.24
N ALA A 81 5.37 12.84 0.60
CA ALA A 81 5.16 11.57 1.27
C ALA A 81 4.89 10.42 0.29
N TYR A 82 4.20 10.70 -0.82
CA TYR A 82 3.93 9.73 -1.88
C TYR A 82 5.21 9.34 -2.62
N LYS A 83 6.10 10.29 -2.95
CA LYS A 83 7.42 9.96 -3.51
C LYS A 83 8.22 9.05 -2.58
N SER A 84 8.27 9.35 -1.28
CA SER A 84 8.94 8.47 -0.32
C SER A 84 8.27 7.07 -0.24
N PHE A 85 6.95 7.00 -0.36
CA PHE A 85 6.22 5.73 -0.45
C PHE A 85 6.62 4.91 -1.69
N LEU A 86 6.74 5.52 -2.87
CA LEU A 86 7.19 4.82 -4.08
C LEU A 86 8.59 4.19 -3.91
N ALA A 87 9.53 4.93 -3.33
CA ALA A 87 10.87 4.40 -3.04
C ALA A 87 10.84 3.21 -2.06
N LYS A 88 10.01 3.28 -1.01
CA LYS A 88 9.79 2.16 -0.08
C LYS A 88 9.20 0.93 -0.78
N CYS A 89 8.27 1.13 -1.70
CA CYS A 89 7.69 0.04 -2.48
C CYS A 89 8.74 -0.62 -3.39
N TYR A 90 9.58 0.18 -4.05
CA TYR A 90 10.70 -0.33 -4.83
C TYR A 90 11.65 -1.18 -3.99
N VAL A 91 12.03 -0.70 -2.79
CA VAL A 91 12.86 -1.46 -1.85
C VAL A 91 12.17 -2.77 -1.46
N ALA A 92 10.90 -2.72 -1.05
CA ALA A 92 10.15 -3.92 -0.69
C ALA A 92 10.10 -4.94 -1.83
N LEU A 93 9.83 -4.49 -3.06
CA LEU A 93 9.77 -5.36 -4.23
C LEU A 93 11.15 -5.96 -4.57
N SER A 94 12.22 -5.16 -4.52
CA SER A 94 13.60 -5.62 -4.75
C SER A 94 14.08 -6.68 -3.76
N GLN A 95 13.43 -6.78 -2.59
CA GLN A 95 13.72 -7.75 -1.54
C GLN A 95 12.72 -8.92 -1.54
N GLU A 96 11.88 -9.03 -2.57
CA GLU A 96 10.84 -10.07 -2.67
C GLU A 96 9.94 -10.10 -1.42
N TYR A 97 9.59 -8.90 -0.92
CA TYR A 97 8.86 -8.77 0.33
C TYR A 97 7.54 -9.53 0.29
N MET A 98 7.28 -10.35 1.32
CA MET A 98 6.16 -11.29 1.37
C MET A 98 4.75 -10.66 1.20
N LEU A 99 4.62 -9.34 1.38
CA LEU A 99 3.34 -8.63 1.20
C LEU A 99 3.29 -7.79 -0.09
N GLY A 100 4.29 -7.95 -0.95
CA GLY A 100 4.57 -7.08 -2.09
C GLY A 100 3.86 -7.42 -3.40
N ASP A 101 2.72 -8.12 -3.37
CA ASP A 101 1.93 -8.32 -4.60
C ASP A 101 1.23 -7.01 -5.01
N HIS A 102 0.71 -6.26 -4.03
CA HIS A 102 0.11 -4.94 -4.25
C HIS A 102 0.52 -3.89 -3.21
N TYR A 103 0.68 -2.65 -3.67
CA TYR A 103 1.06 -1.50 -2.85
C TYR A 103 -0.01 -0.41 -2.95
N MET A 104 -0.70 -0.14 -1.84
CA MET A 104 -1.83 0.79 -1.85
C MET A 104 -1.48 2.11 -1.16
N TRP A 105 -1.70 3.22 -1.84
CA TRP A 105 -1.76 4.54 -1.21
C TRP A 105 -3.21 4.95 -1.01
N ILE A 106 -3.60 5.14 0.24
CA ILE A 106 -4.99 5.40 0.62
C ILE A 106 -5.08 6.74 1.36
N SER A 107 -5.86 7.68 0.83
CA SER A 107 -6.00 9.03 1.37
C SER A 107 -7.44 9.52 1.34
N TRP A 108 -7.75 10.59 2.07
CA TRP A 108 -9.05 11.30 2.02
C TRP A 108 -9.01 12.64 1.30
N ALA A 109 -7.84 13.04 0.81
CA ALA A 109 -7.70 14.27 0.04
C ALA A 109 -6.94 13.95 -1.26
N PRO A 110 -7.50 14.30 -2.43
CA PRO A 110 -6.76 14.18 -3.67
C PRO A 110 -5.50 15.05 -3.58
N PHE A 111 -4.43 14.57 -4.19
CA PHE A 111 -3.15 15.24 -4.28
C PHE A 111 -2.68 15.09 -5.73
N ARG A 112 -1.87 16.06 -6.21
CA ARG A 112 -1.30 15.97 -7.57
C ARG A 112 -2.37 15.65 -8.64
N ALA A 113 -3.47 16.40 -8.60
CA ALA A 113 -4.64 16.14 -9.45
C ALA A 113 -4.37 16.43 -10.93
N ASN A 114 -3.40 17.30 -11.24
CA ASN A 114 -3.05 17.67 -12.62
C ASN A 114 -2.20 16.60 -13.33
N ASP A 115 -1.68 15.65 -12.57
CA ASP A 115 -0.73 14.62 -12.99
C ASP A 115 -1.11 13.26 -12.39
N TRP A 116 -2.41 13.06 -12.14
CA TRP A 116 -2.97 11.88 -11.48
C TRP A 116 -2.69 10.59 -12.24
N ASP A 117 -2.79 10.64 -13.57
CA ASP A 117 -2.49 9.54 -14.50
C ASP A 117 -1.01 9.15 -14.51
N GLN A 118 -0.12 10.03 -14.07
CA GLN A 118 1.32 9.81 -14.01
C GLN A 118 1.77 9.27 -12.64
N LEU A 119 0.88 9.20 -11.66
CA LEU A 119 1.26 8.86 -10.29
C LEU A 119 1.78 7.43 -10.13
N THR A 120 1.42 6.52 -11.03
CA THR A 120 1.95 5.15 -11.06
C THR A 120 2.94 4.92 -12.21
N ALA A 121 3.29 5.96 -12.97
CA ALA A 121 4.16 5.82 -14.13
C ALA A 121 5.61 5.48 -13.74
N PRO A 122 6.31 4.68 -14.55
CA PRO A 122 7.73 4.34 -14.35
C PRO A 122 8.63 5.54 -14.05
N GLU A 123 8.42 6.66 -14.74
CA GLU A 123 9.21 7.88 -14.62
C GLU A 123 9.12 8.45 -13.20
N LEU A 124 7.91 8.52 -12.63
CA LEU A 124 7.73 9.04 -11.29
C LEU A 124 8.30 8.10 -10.22
N ILE A 125 8.24 6.78 -10.45
CA ILE A 125 8.88 5.79 -9.58
C ILE A 125 10.40 5.98 -9.59
N ARG A 126 11.01 6.19 -10.76
CA ARG A 126 12.46 6.47 -10.87
C ARG A 126 12.84 7.73 -10.14
N GLU A 127 12.10 8.82 -10.32
CA GLU A 127 12.33 10.07 -9.60
C GLU A 127 12.29 9.86 -8.08
N ALA A 128 11.32 9.10 -7.60
CA ALA A 128 11.17 8.78 -6.19
C ALA A 128 12.35 7.95 -5.65
N VAL A 129 12.78 6.93 -6.39
CA VAL A 129 13.93 6.08 -6.03
C VAL A 129 15.22 6.89 -6.04
N LEU A 130 15.43 7.77 -7.03
CA LEU A 130 16.59 8.67 -7.10
C LEU A 130 16.63 9.66 -5.94
N ALA A 131 15.48 10.22 -5.55
CA ALA A 131 15.40 11.11 -4.40
C ALA A 131 15.81 10.42 -3.09
N GLU A 132 15.80 9.09 -3.06
CA GLU A 132 16.18 8.25 -1.92
C GLU A 132 17.44 7.41 -2.21
N SER A 133 18.25 7.76 -3.22
CA SER A 133 19.36 6.94 -3.73
C SER A 133 20.37 6.54 -2.65
N LEU A 134 20.66 7.43 -1.69
CA LEU A 134 21.59 7.14 -0.61
C LEU A 134 21.07 6.01 0.30
N ARG A 135 19.76 5.95 0.54
CA ARG A 135 19.15 4.88 1.34
C ARG A 135 18.94 3.60 0.56
N VAL A 136 18.60 3.72 -0.72
CA VAL A 136 18.27 2.59 -1.59
C VAL A 136 19.54 1.88 -2.09
N PHE A 137 20.58 2.64 -2.43
CA PHE A 137 21.81 2.13 -3.07
C PHE A 137 23.10 2.48 -2.32
N GLY A 138 23.08 3.40 -1.36
CA GLY A 138 24.31 3.91 -0.74
C GLY A 138 25.13 4.82 -1.65
N ILE A 139 24.49 5.41 -2.68
CA ILE A 139 25.16 6.19 -3.73
C ILE A 139 24.70 7.65 -3.65
N GLU A 140 25.65 8.56 -3.45
CA GLU A 140 25.43 10.01 -3.45
C GLU A 140 25.39 10.61 -4.87
N ASP A 141 26.16 10.05 -5.79
CA ASP A 141 26.22 10.54 -7.18
C ASP A 141 24.91 10.23 -7.93
N PRO A 142 24.18 11.24 -8.43
CA PRO A 142 22.89 11.02 -9.07
C PRO A 142 22.95 10.18 -10.35
N GLN A 143 24.04 10.27 -11.11
CA GLN A 143 24.18 9.55 -12.38
C GLN A 143 24.42 8.06 -12.13
N ALA A 144 25.37 7.72 -11.24
CA ALA A 144 25.61 6.34 -10.82
C ALA A 144 24.38 5.73 -10.12
N ALA A 145 23.63 6.53 -9.35
CA ALA A 145 22.37 6.09 -8.75
C ALA A 145 21.30 5.76 -9.81
N ALA A 146 21.18 6.58 -10.86
CA ALA A 146 20.24 6.35 -11.95
C ALA A 146 20.55 5.05 -12.70
N GLU A 147 21.82 4.75 -12.95
CA GLU A 147 22.28 3.51 -13.57
C GLU A 147 22.04 2.26 -12.71
N SER A 148 21.89 2.44 -11.38
CA SER A 148 21.64 1.35 -10.44
C SER A 148 20.15 0.96 -10.31
N ILE A 149 19.24 1.75 -10.89
CA ILE A 149 17.81 1.46 -10.87
C ILE A 149 17.49 0.32 -11.83
N LYS A 150 16.82 -0.72 -11.32
CA LYS A 150 16.39 -1.86 -12.12
C LYS A 150 15.06 -1.57 -12.80
N ASP A 151 15.12 -1.37 -14.11
CA ASP A 151 13.97 -1.05 -14.97
C ASP A 151 12.83 -2.08 -14.85
N GLU A 152 13.17 -3.36 -14.80
CA GLU A 152 12.21 -4.45 -14.62
C GLU A 152 11.39 -4.32 -13.32
N LEU A 153 12.01 -3.87 -12.22
CA LEU A 153 11.31 -3.64 -10.96
C LEU A 153 10.43 -2.39 -11.00
N VAL A 154 10.87 -1.36 -11.72
CA VAL A 154 10.07 -0.14 -11.93
C VAL A 154 8.81 -0.47 -12.72
N GLU A 155 8.95 -1.23 -13.80
CA GLU A 155 7.84 -1.66 -14.66
C GLU A 155 6.90 -2.67 -14.00
N ASP A 156 7.41 -3.49 -13.08
CA ASP A 156 6.58 -4.38 -12.29
C ASP A 156 5.83 -3.60 -11.21
N LEU A 157 6.52 -2.70 -10.50
CA LEU A 157 5.90 -1.86 -9.46
C LEU A 157 4.80 -0.96 -10.03
N SER A 158 4.96 -0.39 -11.23
CA SER A 158 3.94 0.46 -11.87
C SER A 158 2.58 -0.25 -12.02
N LYS A 159 2.59 -1.57 -12.19
CA LYS A 159 1.39 -2.42 -12.33
C LYS A 159 0.79 -2.86 -11.00
N ARG A 160 1.55 -2.77 -9.91
CA ARG A 160 1.17 -3.21 -8.56
C ARG A 160 0.68 -2.08 -7.65
N LEU A 161 0.78 -0.82 -8.11
CA LEU A 161 0.38 0.36 -7.36
C LEU A 161 -1.12 0.63 -7.45
N TRP A 162 -1.72 0.95 -6.30
CA TRP A 162 -3.12 1.32 -6.19
C TRP A 162 -3.24 2.69 -5.55
N LEU A 163 -4.04 3.56 -6.16
CA LEU A 163 -4.33 4.90 -5.66
C LEU A 163 -5.81 5.00 -5.27
N ILE A 164 -6.07 5.16 -3.98
CA ILE A 164 -7.43 5.19 -3.45
C ILE A 164 -7.65 6.53 -2.74
N VAL A 165 -8.52 7.36 -3.29
CA VAL A 165 -9.01 8.57 -2.63
C VAL A 165 -10.40 8.29 -2.09
N MET A 166 -10.48 8.16 -0.77
CA MET A 166 -11.69 7.86 -0.03
C MET A 166 -12.46 9.14 0.33
N SER A 167 -13.76 8.97 0.51
CA SER A 167 -14.66 9.93 1.14
C SER A 167 -15.42 9.24 2.26
N GLU A 168 -15.92 10.02 3.22
CA GLU A 168 -16.69 9.47 4.35
C GLU A 168 -17.96 8.73 3.91
N LYS A 169 -18.48 9.06 2.72
CA LYS A 169 -19.62 8.36 2.12
C LYS A 169 -19.22 7.02 1.51
N GLN A 170 -18.08 6.94 0.82
CA GLN A 170 -17.56 5.68 0.25
C GLN A 170 -17.29 4.62 1.32
N GLU A 171 -16.89 5.02 2.52
CA GLU A 171 -16.72 4.09 3.66
C GLU A 171 -18.01 3.35 4.02
N LYS A 172 -19.16 3.93 3.72
CA LYS A 172 -20.49 3.35 3.98
C LYS A 172 -21.06 2.62 2.76
N LEU A 173 -20.41 2.73 1.59
CA LEU A 173 -20.81 2.03 0.36
C LEU A 173 -20.20 0.63 0.31
N VAL A 174 -20.53 -0.17 1.31
CA VAL A 174 -20.14 -1.57 1.44
C VAL A 174 -21.39 -2.39 1.81
N PRO A 175 -21.44 -3.70 1.51
CA PRO A 175 -22.53 -4.55 1.95
C PRO A 175 -22.79 -4.38 3.45
N LEU A 176 -24.06 -4.37 3.84
CA LEU A 176 -24.49 -4.36 5.22
C LEU A 176 -24.05 -5.65 5.93
N ASP A 177 -23.89 -5.60 7.25
CA ASP A 177 -23.36 -6.73 8.02
C ASP A 177 -24.25 -7.98 7.93
N ASP A 178 -25.57 -7.80 7.86
CA ASP A 178 -26.54 -8.88 7.63
C ASP A 178 -26.36 -9.53 6.24
N TRP A 179 -26.09 -8.73 5.21
CA TRP A 179 -25.82 -9.24 3.86
C TRP A 179 -24.50 -10.01 3.82
N ARG A 180 -23.47 -9.53 4.51
CA ARG A 180 -22.20 -10.26 4.68
C ARG A 180 -22.44 -11.59 5.37
N GLY A 181 -23.27 -11.62 6.41
CA GLY A 181 -23.65 -12.85 7.11
C GLY A 181 -24.35 -13.86 6.20
N VAL A 182 -25.29 -13.41 5.36
CA VAL A 182 -25.97 -14.27 4.37
C VAL A 182 -24.96 -14.89 3.41
N VAL A 183 -24.05 -14.08 2.89
CA VAL A 183 -23.03 -14.52 1.94
C VAL A 183 -22.04 -15.48 2.62
N ALA A 184 -21.58 -15.18 3.85
CA ALA A 184 -20.75 -16.07 4.65
C ALA A 184 -21.39 -17.45 4.87
N ASN A 185 -22.67 -17.46 5.25
CA ASN A 185 -23.43 -18.69 5.40
C ASN A 185 -23.54 -19.47 4.08
N PHE A 186 -23.71 -18.77 2.96
CA PHE A 186 -23.78 -19.39 1.64
C PHE A 186 -22.51 -20.19 1.33
N TYR A 187 -21.29 -19.64 1.40
CA TYR A 187 -20.15 -20.49 1.03
C TYR A 187 -19.78 -21.52 2.10
N ASN A 188 -20.06 -21.26 3.38
CA ASN A 188 -19.94 -22.29 4.42
C ASN A 188 -20.82 -23.51 4.08
N SER A 189 -22.04 -23.29 3.59
CA SER A 189 -22.95 -24.37 3.17
C SER A 189 -22.48 -25.13 1.92
N GLN A 190 -21.60 -24.53 1.12
CA GLN A 190 -21.01 -25.12 -0.08
C GLN A 190 -19.67 -25.83 0.21
N GLY A 191 -19.28 -25.99 1.49
CA GLY A 191 -18.02 -26.64 1.87
C GLY A 191 -16.76 -25.82 1.54
N ARG A 192 -16.90 -24.53 1.20
CA ARG A 192 -15.75 -23.63 1.05
C ARG A 192 -15.46 -23.02 2.41
N SER A 193 -14.45 -23.56 3.08
CA SER A 193 -14.14 -23.29 4.49
C SER A 193 -13.45 -21.96 4.77
N SER A 194 -13.11 -21.16 3.76
CA SER A 194 -12.41 -19.89 3.94
C SER A 194 -13.30 -18.70 3.58
N TRP A 195 -14.05 -18.25 4.57
CA TRP A 195 -14.65 -16.91 4.64
C TRP A 195 -13.87 -15.98 5.55
#